data_AF-A0A6G1RC68-F1
#
_entry.id   AF-A0A6G1RC68-F1
#
_cell.length_a   1.000
_cell.length_b   1.000
_cell.length_c   1.000
_cell.angle_alpha   90.00
_cell.angle_beta   90.00
_cell.angle_gamma   90.00
#
_symmetry.space_group_name_H-M   'P 1'
#
loop_
_entity.id
_entity.type
_entity.pdbx_description
1 polymer ?
#
loop_
_entity_poly.entity_id
_entity_poly.type
_entity_poly.pdbx_seq_one_letter_code
_entity_poly.pdbx_strand_id
1 'polypeptide(L)'
;QEIKIQEQVQRLSVGSIPRCMMVILEDDLVDSCKSGDDITVYGVVMQRWKPFHEDARCNVELVLKANYVKVNNEQLAGVVIDEEVRKEFEDFWEKHKNDPLAGRNEILASLCPQVFGLY
;
A
#
# COMPACT_ATOMS: atom_id res chain seq x y z
N GLN A 1 5.06 17.58 -9.23
CA GLN A 1 4.03 17.69 -8.19
C GLN A 1 4.67 17.62 -6.82
N GLU A 2 4.13 18.31 -5.82
CA GLU A 2 4.58 18.19 -4.43
C GLU A 2 3.48 17.57 -3.58
N ILE A 3 3.82 16.53 -2.83
CA ILE A 3 2.90 15.86 -1.90
C ILE A 3 3.48 15.88 -0.48
N LYS A 4 2.61 15.65 0.50
CA LYS A 4 2.98 15.58 1.91
C LYS A 4 2.68 14.20 2.45
N ILE A 5 3.71 13.47 2.84
CA ILE A 5 3.56 12.17 3.50
C ILE A 5 3.50 12.37 5.01
N GLN A 6 2.66 11.59 5.70
CA GLN A 6 2.48 11.65 7.15
C GLN A 6 2.72 10.26 7.75
N GLU A 7 3.26 10.23 8.96
CA GLU A 7 3.34 9.00 9.75
C GLU A 7 1.95 8.35 9.95
N GLN A 8 1.90 7.02 9.90
CA GLN A 8 0.69 6.26 10.14
C GLN A 8 0.29 6.35 11.62
N VAL A 9 -0.85 6.98 11.91
CA VAL A 9 -1.31 7.30 13.27
C VAL A 9 -1.43 6.06 14.16
N GLN A 10 -1.84 4.92 13.60
CA GLN A 10 -1.98 3.65 14.31
C GLN A 10 -0.66 3.13 14.93
N ARG A 11 0.49 3.62 14.44
CA ARG A 11 1.83 3.23 14.92
C ARG A 11 2.42 4.22 15.92
N LEU A 12 1.70 5.29 16.25
CA LEU A 12 2.17 6.32 17.18
C LEU A 12 1.72 6.03 18.61
N SER A 13 2.54 6.43 19.57
CA SER A 13 2.16 6.44 20.99
C SER A 13 1.02 7.43 21.25
N VAL A 14 0.12 7.07 22.18
CA VAL A 14 -1.01 7.92 22.59
C VAL A 14 -0.50 9.32 22.97
N GLY A 15 -1.16 10.35 22.45
CA GLY A 15 -0.79 11.76 22.70
C GLY A 15 0.30 12.33 21.79
N SER A 16 0.82 11.56 20.82
CA SER A 16 1.83 12.04 19.87
C SER A 16 1.20 12.72 18.66
N ILE A 17 1.78 13.84 18.21
CA ILE A 17 1.38 14.52 16.98
C ILE A 17 2.13 13.89 15.80
N PRO A 18 1.45 13.40 14.75
CA PRO A 18 2.11 12.81 13.58
C PRO A 18 3.04 13.80 12.88
N ARG A 19 4.25 13.35 12.55
CA ARG A 19 5.17 14.12 11.73
C ARG A 19 4.92 13.86 10.25
N CYS A 20 5.44 14.77 9.43
CA CYS A 20 5.23 14.77 8.00
C CYS A 20 6.48 15.27 7.28
N MET A 21 6.59 14.91 6.00
CA MET A 21 7.69 15.31 5.12
C MET A 21 7.14 15.65 3.75
N MET A 22 7.76 16.64 3.09
CA MET A 22 7.47 16.97 1.70
C MET A 22 8.18 15.98 0.77
N VAL A 23 7.45 15.50 -0.24
CA VAL A 23 7.97 14.63 -1.29
C VAL A 23 7.75 15.30 -2.64
N ILE A 24 8.79 15.30 -3.45
CA ILE A 24 8.75 15.82 -4.83
C ILE A 24 8.56 14.63 -5.77
N LEU A 25 7.48 14.68 -6.54
CA LEU A 25 7.20 13.76 -7.65
C LEU A 25 7.48 14.49 -8.97
N GLU A 26 8.27 13.87 -9.83
CA GLU A 26 8.64 14.40 -11.15
C GLU A 26 8.24 13.39 -12.24
N ASP A 27 8.16 13.86 -13.49
CA ASP A 27 7.92 13.05 -14.68
C ASP A 27 6.74 12.08 -14.57
N ASP A 28 7.01 10.78 -14.64
CA ASP A 28 6.04 9.69 -14.65
C ASP A 28 5.43 9.39 -13.26
N LEU A 29 6.02 9.92 -12.19
CA LEU A 29 5.48 9.79 -10.83
C LEU A 29 4.38 10.82 -10.52
N VAL A 30 4.18 11.82 -11.38
CA VAL A 30 3.11 12.80 -11.18
C VAL A 30 1.75 12.11 -11.29
N ASP A 31 0.86 12.43 -10.36
CA ASP A 31 -0.49 11.87 -10.22
C ASP A 31 -0.55 10.36 -9.97
N SER A 32 0.57 9.75 -9.54
CA SER A 32 0.63 8.30 -9.23
C SER A 32 -0.07 7.91 -7.92
N CYS A 33 -0.50 8.87 -7.10
CA CYS A 33 -1.22 8.65 -5.84
C CYS A 33 -2.16 9.82 -5.53
N LYS A 34 -3.15 9.57 -4.66
CA LYS A 34 -4.13 10.57 -4.21
C LYS A 34 -4.09 10.74 -2.68
N SER A 35 -4.70 11.82 -2.21
CA SER A 35 -4.87 12.08 -0.78
C SER A 35 -5.61 10.94 -0.10
N GLY A 36 -5.06 10.47 1.03
CA GLY A 36 -5.60 9.34 1.78
C GLY A 36 -5.01 7.99 1.40
N ASP A 37 -4.17 7.93 0.36
CA ASP A 37 -3.47 6.69 0.03
C ASP A 37 -2.42 6.33 1.09
N ASP A 38 -2.38 5.04 1.45
CA ASP A 38 -1.21 4.41 2.06
C ASP A 38 -0.18 4.18 0.95
N ILE A 39 1.00 4.77 1.07
CA ILE A 39 2.03 4.69 0.04
C ILE A 39 3.40 4.33 0.61
N THR A 40 4.17 3.58 -0.16
CA THR A 40 5.61 3.39 0.04
C THR A 40 6.36 4.24 -0.97
N VAL A 41 7.20 5.15 -0.49
CA VAL A 41 8.01 6.03 -1.34
C VAL A 41 9.48 5.72 -1.17
N TYR A 42 10.18 5.54 -2.28
CA TYR A 42 11.63 5.49 -2.32
C TYR A 42 12.14 6.78 -2.97
N GLY A 43 13.30 7.25 -2.53
CA GLY A 43 13.85 8.50 -3.00
C GLY A 43 15.12 8.90 -2.27
N VAL A 44 15.61 10.09 -2.62
CA VAL A 44 16.80 10.70 -2.02
C VAL A 44 16.38 11.91 -1.19
N VAL A 45 16.81 11.96 0.07
CA VAL A 45 16.60 13.13 0.92
C VAL A 45 17.54 14.23 0.46
N MET A 46 16.98 15.42 0.24
CA MET A 46 17.73 16.59 -0.20
C MET A 46 17.30 17.85 0.57
N GLN A 47 18.18 18.85 0.56
CA GLN A 47 17.90 20.17 1.10
C GLN A 47 17.39 21.08 -0.01
N ARG A 48 16.26 21.74 0.22
CA ARG A 48 15.67 22.74 -0.66
C ARG A 48 15.77 24.12 -0.03
N TRP A 49 16.55 24.99 -0.66
CA TRP A 49 16.69 26.39 -0.26
C TRP A 49 15.50 27.18 -0.78
N LYS A 50 14.85 27.96 0.09
CA LYS A 50 13.87 28.97 -0.31
C LYS A 50 14.61 30.22 -0.84
N PRO A 51 13.93 31.14 -1.55
CA PRO A 51 14.54 32.37 -2.02
C PRO A 51 15.30 33.12 -0.93
N PHE A 52 16.45 33.67 -1.31
CA PHE A 52 17.31 34.45 -0.42
C PHE A 52 16.84 35.90 -0.37
N HIS A 53 16.88 36.48 0.83
CA HIS A 53 16.60 37.88 1.06
C HIS A 53 17.76 38.47 1.87
N GLU A 54 18.16 39.70 1.53
CA GLU A 54 19.16 40.44 2.29
C GLU A 54 18.69 40.61 3.74
N ASP A 55 19.62 40.50 4.69
CA ASP A 55 19.37 40.53 6.14
C ASP A 55 18.38 39.48 6.70
N ALA A 56 18.00 38.48 5.91
CA ALA A 56 17.15 37.38 6.36
C ALA A 56 17.94 36.08 6.55
N ARG A 57 17.54 35.28 7.54
CA ARG A 57 18.09 33.93 7.73
C ARG A 57 17.70 33.04 6.54
N CYS A 58 18.67 32.29 6.02
CA CYS A 58 18.42 31.29 4.98
C CYS A 58 17.40 30.26 5.48
N ASN A 59 16.35 30.05 4.69
CA ASN A 59 15.32 29.06 4.98
C ASN A 59 15.56 27.81 4.13
N VAL A 60 15.82 26.69 4.82
CA VAL A 60 16.13 25.40 4.22
C VAL A 60 15.10 24.39 4.69
N GLU A 61 14.53 23.66 3.73
CA GLU A 61 13.55 22.61 3.95
C GLU A 61 14.14 21.26 3.54
N LEU A 62 13.92 20.22 4.34
CA LEU A 62 14.22 18.84 3.92
C LEU A 62 13.06 18.32 3.08
N VAL A 63 13.38 17.80 1.89
CA VAL A 63 12.42 17.19 0.98
C VAL A 63 12.95 15.84 0.52
N LEU A 64 12.05 14.91 0.22
CA LEU A 64 12.37 13.63 -0.39
C LEU A 64 12.09 13.73 -1.89
N LYS A 65 13.12 13.62 -2.73
CA LYS A 65 12.94 13.50 -4.17
C LYS A 65 12.65 12.04 -4.50
N ALA A 66 11.43 11.75 -4.93
CA ALA A 66 11.00 10.38 -5.18
C ALA A 66 11.63 9.82 -6.48
N ASN A 67 11.95 8.53 -6.45
CA ASN A 67 12.30 7.75 -7.64
C ASN A 67 11.32 6.59 -7.89
N TYR A 68 10.50 6.24 -6.90
CA TYR A 68 9.49 5.21 -7.00
C TYR A 68 8.40 5.41 -5.94
N VAL A 69 7.15 5.23 -6.34
CA VAL A 69 5.98 5.30 -5.47
C VAL A 69 5.15 4.03 -5.66
N LYS A 70 4.79 3.38 -4.56
CA LYS A 70 3.85 2.25 -4.55
C LYS A 70 2.63 2.63 -3.71
N VAL A 71 1.46 2.58 -4.31
CA VAL A 71 0.17 2.71 -3.58
C VAL A 71 -0.19 1.35 -2.97
N ASN A 72 -0.47 1.35 -1.67
CA ASN A 72 -0.75 0.17 -0.85
C ASN A 72 -2.24 0.02 -0.49
N ASN A 73 -3.12 0.97 -0.85
CA ASN A 73 -4.56 0.93 -0.56
C ASN A 73 -5.23 -0.35 -1.06
N GLU A 74 -4.75 -0.81 -2.21
CA GLU A 74 -5.20 -2.01 -2.88
C GLU A 74 -4.08 -3.05 -2.77
N GLN A 75 -4.06 -3.79 -1.66
CA GLN A 75 -4.10 -5.23 -1.87
C GLN A 75 -5.50 -5.59 -2.39
N LEU A 76 -5.83 -5.16 -3.61
CA LEU A 76 -6.65 -6.00 -4.45
C LEU A 76 -5.96 -7.36 -4.46
N ALA A 77 -6.76 -8.40 -4.53
CA ALA A 77 -6.37 -9.79 -4.64
C ALA A 77 -5.56 -10.08 -5.92
N GLY A 78 -4.46 -9.36 -6.15
CA GLY A 78 -3.35 -9.79 -6.96
C GLY A 78 -2.58 -10.84 -6.18
N VAL A 79 -3.28 -11.93 -5.84
CA VAL A 79 -2.60 -13.22 -5.82
C VAL A 79 -1.96 -13.29 -7.18
N VAL A 80 -0.63 -13.19 -7.24
CA VAL A 80 0.09 -13.57 -8.44
C VAL A 80 -0.29 -15.03 -8.60
N ILE A 81 -1.20 -15.32 -9.54
CA ILE A 81 -1.53 -16.70 -9.88
C ILE A 81 -0.32 -17.20 -10.64
N ASP A 82 0.65 -17.70 -9.88
CA ASP A 82 1.73 -18.48 -10.45
C ASP A 82 1.21 -19.88 -10.80
N GLU A 83 2.05 -20.65 -11.47
CA GLU A 83 1.71 -22.02 -11.88
C GLU A 83 1.46 -22.93 -10.67
N GLU A 84 2.00 -22.62 -9.50
CA GLU A 84 1.77 -23.40 -8.27
C GLU A 84 0.33 -23.20 -7.78
N VAL A 85 -0.12 -21.94 -7.65
CA VAL A 85 -1.50 -21.61 -7.27
C VAL A 85 -2.50 -22.18 -8.28
N ARG A 86 -2.18 -22.12 -9.58
CA ARG A 86 -3.02 -22.71 -10.62
C ARG A 86 -3.14 -24.21 -10.45
N LYS A 87 -2.02 -24.90 -10.23
CA LYS A 87 -2.00 -26.35 -10.06
C LYS A 87 -2.75 -26.77 -8.80
N GLU A 88 -2.62 -26.05 -7.69
CA GLU A 88 -3.38 -26.32 -6.47
C GLU A 88 -4.89 -26.27 -6.71
N PHE A 89 -5.35 -25.28 -7.48
CA PHE A 89 -6.76 -25.15 -7.83
C PHE A 89 -7.24 -26.30 -8.73
N GLU A 90 -6.43 -26.70 -9.73
CA GLU A 90 -6.74 -27.83 -10.61
C GLU A 90 -6.78 -29.16 -9.83
N ASP A 91 -5.79 -29.43 -8.99
CA ASP A 91 -5.70 -30.62 -8.15
C ASP A 91 -6.87 -30.70 -7.15
N PHE A 92 -7.28 -29.55 -6.58
CA PHE A 92 -8.44 -29.46 -5.69
C PHE A 92 -9.74 -29.90 -6.37
N TRP A 93 -10.00 -29.42 -7.59
CA TRP A 93 -11.23 -29.77 -8.31
C TRP A 93 -11.19 -31.16 -8.93
N GLU A 94 -10.01 -31.66 -9.30
CA GLU A 94 -9.87 -33.06 -9.74
C GLU A 94 -10.15 -34.03 -8.58
N LYS A 95 -9.72 -33.71 -7.36
CA LYS A 95 -10.07 -34.48 -6.15
C LYS A 95 -11.58 -34.50 -5.88
N HIS A 96 -12.28 -33.40 -6.16
CA HIS A 96 -13.73 -33.25 -5.93
C HIS A 96 -14.59 -33.52 -7.16
N LYS A 97 -14.03 -34.07 -8.23
CA LYS A 97 -14.72 -34.27 -9.51
C LYS A 97 -16.01 -35.08 -9.41
N ASN A 98 -16.04 -36.06 -8.50
CA ASN A 98 -17.19 -36.95 -8.28
C ASN A 98 -18.22 -36.37 -7.28
N ASP A 99 -17.84 -35.36 -6.49
CA ASP A 99 -18.75 -34.65 -5.58
C ASP A 99 -18.35 -33.15 -5.49
N PRO A 100 -18.74 -32.36 -6.51
CA PRO A 100 -18.40 -30.93 -6.53
C PRO A 100 -19.05 -30.14 -5.40
N LEU A 101 -20.16 -30.63 -4.83
CA LEU A 101 -20.86 -29.95 -3.74
C LEU A 101 -20.09 -30.07 -2.42
N ALA A 102 -19.42 -31.20 -2.16
CA ALA A 102 -18.49 -31.30 -1.04
C ALA A 102 -17.34 -30.30 -1.16
N GLY A 103 -16.74 -30.16 -2.36
CA GLY A 103 -15.69 -29.17 -2.61
C GLY A 103 -16.16 -27.73 -2.40
N ARG A 104 -17.38 -27.39 -2.88
CA ARG A 104 -18.02 -26.09 -2.58
C ARG A 104 -18.16 -25.86 -1.08
N ASN A 105 -18.63 -26.85 -0.33
CA ASN A 105 -18.86 -26.73 1.10
C ASN A 105 -17.54 -26.54 1.86
N GLU A 106 -16.45 -27.17 1.43
CA GLU A 106 -15.10 -26.96 1.99
C GLU A 106 -14.63 -25.51 1.80
N ILE A 107 -14.79 -24.95 0.60
CA ILE A 107 -14.48 -23.53 0.33
C ILE A 107 -15.33 -22.61 1.20
N LEU A 108 -16.64 -22.87 1.30
CA LEU A 108 -17.54 -22.04 2.10
C LEU A 108 -17.21 -22.08 3.59
N ALA A 109 -16.86 -23.25 4.12
CA ALA A 109 -16.43 -23.41 5.51
C ALA A 109 -15.15 -22.59 5.81
N SER A 110 -14.29 -22.40 4.82
CA SER A 110 -13.04 -21.63 4.94
C SER A 110 -13.23 -20.10 4.93
N LEU A 111 -14.35 -19.60 4.38
CA LEU A 111 -14.58 -18.16 4.20
C LEU A 111 -14.88 -17.44 5.51
N CYS A 112 -15.69 -18.06 6.37
CA CYS A 112 -16.06 -17.49 7.67
C CYS A 112 -16.19 -18.58 8.73
N PRO A 113 -15.08 -19.22 9.14
CA PRO A 113 -15.11 -20.38 10.05
C PRO A 113 -15.67 -20.05 11.44
N GLN A 114 -15.79 -18.76 11.78
CA GLN A 114 -16.32 -18.29 13.06
C GLN A 114 -17.84 -18.05 13.05
N VAL A 115 -18.48 -18.08 11.87
CA VAL A 115 -19.93 -17.89 11.73
C VAL A 115 -20.59 -19.24 11.51
N PHE A 116 -21.45 -19.64 12.44
CA PHE A 116 -22.19 -20.90 12.38
C PHE A 116 -23.53 -20.72 11.66
N GLY A 117 -23.96 -21.74 10.90
CA GLY A 117 -25.30 -21.81 10.29
C GLY A 117 -25.41 -21.51 8.80
N LEU A 118 -24.30 -21.49 8.05
CA LEU A 118 -24.27 -21.22 6.60
C LEU A 118 -24.00 -22.46 5.72
N TYR A 119 -24.52 -23.62 6.12
CA TYR A 119 -24.49 -24.86 5.34
C TYR A 119 -25.87 -25.52 5.29
#